data_AF-A0AAD8UVS9-F1
#
_entry.id   AF-A0AAD8UVS9-F1
#
_cell.length_a   1.000
_cell.length_b   1.000
_cell.length_c   1.000
_cell.angle_alpha   90.00
_cell.angle_beta   90.00
_cell.angle_gamma   90.00
#
_symmetry.space_group_name_H-M   'P 1'
#
loop_
_entity.id
_entity.type
_entity.pdbx_description
1 polymer ?
#
loop_
_entity_poly.entity_id
_entity_poly.type
_entity_poly.pdbx_seq_one_letter_code
_entity_poly.pdbx_strand_id
1 'polypeptide(L)'
;MLSTILSLERCRNILSSASRDLPSLESFLRDFDLDDGVFASAGQPASRLTPIEAQRIANNARRCFEKDHDEPVWNTEVHNLLLTSVLRGDDPEEHGAHLCDFSLCTTASIIKDYVPAGIPAKRVDFCIYLDPAADATMVGITSKVLALRQRLPSSSLNHTSYGALCPHPISVGLETKRPGHDLDGAMLQIGVWQASQWKMLRHELRRTAPERLVQQGIRSPTVDDVERNVQLALSELGALPGVVIQGHDWIYVATSPELLESSHEWQILWLGKRFGDTNSTLGIHQIAAFLEHLVLWSKQTYWPWFRKWILAS
;
A
#
# COMPACT_ATOMS: atom_id res chain seq x y z
N MET A 1 -9.95 6.99 0.74
CA MET A 1 -9.33 6.53 2.00
C MET A 1 -10.23 6.82 3.20
N LEU A 2 -10.27 8.02 3.81
CA LEU A 2 -11.08 8.25 5.02
C LEU A 2 -12.58 8.02 4.82
N SER A 3 -13.15 8.50 3.71
CA SER A 3 -14.55 8.23 3.35
C SER A 3 -14.83 6.73 3.18
N THR A 4 -13.88 5.98 2.62
CA THR A 4 -13.93 4.52 2.50
C THR A 4 -13.98 3.87 3.88
N ILE A 5 -13.10 4.25 4.81
CA ILE A 5 -13.09 3.71 6.18
C ILE A 5 -14.43 3.98 6.87
N LEU A 6 -14.94 5.22 6.79
CA LEU A 6 -16.25 5.58 7.37
C LEU A 6 -17.42 4.78 6.75
N SER A 7 -17.34 4.42 5.46
CA SER A 7 -18.31 3.52 4.81
C SER A 7 -18.23 2.12 5.41
N LEU A 8 -17.04 1.57 5.57
CA LEU A 8 -16.81 0.23 6.12
C LEU A 8 -17.27 0.15 7.59
N GLU A 9 -16.98 1.17 8.40
CA GLU A 9 -17.47 1.28 9.79
C GLU A 9 -19.00 1.24 9.88
N ARG A 10 -19.69 1.76 8.86
CA ARG A 10 -21.17 1.74 8.76
C ARG A 10 -21.71 0.48 8.09
N CYS A 11 -20.88 -0.53 7.92
CA CYS A 11 -21.20 -1.77 7.22
C CYS A 11 -21.70 -1.55 5.79
N ARG A 12 -21.12 -0.58 5.06
CA ARG A 12 -21.48 -0.26 3.68
C ARG A 12 -20.33 -0.58 2.71
N ASN A 13 -20.68 -1.16 1.57
CA ASN A 13 -19.74 -1.49 0.48
C ASN A 13 -18.59 -2.44 0.92
N ILE A 14 -18.87 -3.37 1.83
CA ILE A 14 -17.90 -4.36 2.31
C ILE A 14 -17.81 -5.55 1.35
N LEU A 15 -18.95 -6.10 0.91
CA LEU A 15 -19.01 -7.35 0.16
C LEU A 15 -19.16 -7.10 -1.34
N SER A 16 -18.51 -7.90 -2.17
CA SER A 16 -18.70 -7.83 -3.62
C SER A 16 -20.14 -8.18 -3.98
N SER A 17 -20.73 -7.46 -4.94
CA SER A 17 -22.04 -7.80 -5.48
C SER A 17 -22.07 -9.20 -6.12
N ALA A 18 -20.92 -9.70 -6.59
CA ALA A 18 -20.80 -11.05 -7.14
C ALA A 18 -20.99 -12.15 -6.09
N SER A 19 -20.84 -11.82 -4.81
CA SER A 19 -20.99 -12.76 -3.69
C SER A 19 -22.45 -12.96 -3.27
N ARG A 20 -23.40 -12.17 -3.79
CA ARG A 20 -24.82 -12.15 -3.36
C ARG A 20 -25.48 -13.52 -3.44
N ASP A 21 -25.12 -14.33 -4.44
CA ASP A 21 -25.75 -15.62 -4.70
C ASP A 21 -25.09 -16.79 -3.94
N LEU A 22 -24.07 -16.53 -3.10
CA LEU A 22 -23.40 -17.57 -2.33
C LEU A 22 -24.29 -18.08 -1.18
N PRO A 23 -24.66 -19.38 -1.14
CA PRO A 23 -25.53 -19.91 -0.09
C PRO A 23 -24.99 -19.74 1.33
N SER A 24 -23.65 -19.76 1.49
CA SER A 24 -23.00 -19.54 2.78
C SER A 24 -23.16 -18.11 3.32
N LEU A 25 -23.59 -17.16 2.49
CA LEU A 25 -23.67 -15.75 2.84
C LEU A 25 -24.95 -15.42 3.61
N GLU A 26 -26.04 -16.15 3.43
CA GLU A 26 -27.30 -15.88 4.13
C GLU A 26 -27.15 -15.96 5.65
N SER A 27 -26.43 -16.98 6.15
CA SER A 27 -26.17 -17.10 7.59
C SER A 27 -25.35 -15.92 8.08
N PHE A 28 -24.30 -15.57 7.35
CA PHE A 28 -23.42 -14.46 7.69
C PHE A 28 -24.18 -13.13 7.80
N LEU A 29 -25.07 -12.82 6.84
CA LEU A 29 -25.88 -11.59 6.90
C LEU A 29 -26.79 -11.55 8.14
N ARG A 30 -27.41 -12.69 8.49
CA ARG A 30 -28.25 -12.79 9.68
C ARG A 30 -27.45 -12.67 10.98
N ASP A 31 -26.28 -13.30 11.04
CA ASP A 31 -25.43 -13.32 12.25
C ASP A 31 -24.95 -11.91 12.65
N PHE A 32 -24.81 -11.01 11.67
CA PHE A 32 -24.38 -9.62 11.86
C PHE A 32 -25.49 -8.57 11.67
N ASP A 33 -26.75 -8.99 11.48
CA ASP A 33 -27.90 -8.10 11.23
C ASP A 33 -27.66 -7.09 10.08
N LEU A 34 -27.20 -7.60 8.94
CA LEU A 34 -26.76 -6.78 7.80
C LEU A 34 -27.86 -6.61 6.75
N ASP A 35 -28.01 -5.37 6.27
CA ASP A 35 -28.87 -5.03 5.12
C ASP A 35 -28.10 -5.07 3.79
N ASP A 36 -28.84 -4.91 2.70
CA ASP A 36 -28.33 -4.96 1.32
C ASP A 36 -27.26 -3.94 0.97
N GLY A 37 -27.09 -2.88 1.76
CA GLY A 37 -26.03 -1.90 1.53
C GLY A 37 -24.65 -2.34 2.01
N VAL A 38 -24.53 -3.52 2.64
CA VAL A 38 -23.24 -4.18 2.83
C VAL A 38 -22.57 -4.49 1.48
N PHE A 39 -23.35 -4.67 0.43
CA PHE A 39 -22.83 -4.96 -0.89
C PHE A 39 -22.39 -3.69 -1.63
N ALA A 40 -21.19 -3.73 -2.18
CA ALA A 40 -20.70 -2.67 -3.05
C ALA A 40 -21.36 -2.76 -4.43
N SER A 41 -21.43 -1.63 -5.13
CA SER A 41 -21.83 -1.61 -6.54
C SER A 41 -20.79 -2.31 -7.42
N ALA A 42 -21.22 -2.85 -8.57
CA ALA A 42 -20.32 -3.53 -9.50
C ALA A 42 -19.11 -2.66 -9.88
N GLY A 43 -17.92 -3.26 -9.83
CA GLY A 43 -16.65 -2.58 -10.13
C GLY A 43 -16.08 -1.71 -9.00
N GLN A 44 -16.77 -1.56 -7.87
CA GLN A 44 -16.19 -0.96 -6.67
C GLN A 44 -15.34 -1.98 -5.90
N PRO A 45 -14.22 -1.56 -5.28
CA PRO A 45 -13.45 -2.41 -4.40
C PRO A 45 -14.30 -2.93 -3.24
N ALA A 46 -14.31 -4.25 -3.07
CA ALA A 46 -15.04 -4.93 -2.02
C ALA A 46 -14.45 -6.32 -1.79
N SER A 47 -14.69 -6.89 -0.61
CA SER A 47 -14.27 -8.24 -0.29
C SER A 47 -14.88 -9.26 -1.24
N ARG A 48 -14.01 -10.05 -1.86
CA ARG A 48 -14.38 -11.26 -2.62
C ARG A 48 -14.30 -12.54 -1.78
N LEU A 49 -13.76 -12.44 -0.55
CA LEU A 49 -13.67 -13.57 0.36
C LEU A 49 -15.05 -14.19 0.57
N THR A 50 -15.08 -15.51 0.64
CA THR A 50 -16.23 -16.26 1.13
C THR A 50 -16.28 -16.22 2.67
N PRO A 51 -17.47 -16.40 3.28
CA PRO A 51 -17.58 -16.54 4.73
C PRO A 51 -16.71 -17.65 5.31
N ILE A 52 -16.47 -18.72 4.56
CA ILE A 52 -15.63 -19.86 4.99
C ILE A 52 -14.16 -19.44 5.07
N GLU A 53 -13.64 -18.71 4.09
CA GLU A 53 -12.27 -18.18 4.13
C GLU A 53 -12.09 -17.18 5.27
N ALA A 54 -13.05 -16.27 5.46
CA ALA A 54 -13.03 -15.34 6.58
C ALA A 54 -13.04 -16.09 7.91
N GLN A 55 -13.84 -17.16 8.05
CA GLN A 55 -13.88 -17.99 9.25
C GLN A 55 -12.54 -18.72 9.50
N ARG A 56 -11.89 -19.22 8.44
CA ARG A 56 -10.55 -19.83 8.53
C ARG A 56 -9.54 -18.84 9.10
N ILE A 57 -9.52 -17.62 8.56
CA ILE A 57 -8.61 -16.55 9.01
C ILE A 57 -8.90 -16.16 10.47
N ALA A 58 -10.18 -16.01 10.84
CA ALA A 58 -10.58 -15.72 12.22
C ALA A 58 -10.14 -16.81 13.19
N ASN A 59 -10.27 -18.08 12.82
CA ASN A 59 -9.83 -19.21 13.64
C ASN A 59 -8.30 -19.23 13.83
N ASN A 60 -7.55 -18.94 12.77
CA ASN A 60 -6.09 -18.82 12.85
C ASN A 60 -5.68 -17.65 13.74
N ALA A 61 -6.33 -16.49 13.60
CA ALA A 61 -6.07 -15.32 14.42
C ALA A 61 -6.37 -15.58 15.90
N ARG A 62 -7.52 -16.20 16.21
CA ARG A 62 -7.88 -16.62 17.57
C ARG A 62 -6.83 -17.56 18.15
N ARG A 63 -6.40 -18.58 17.40
CA ARG A 63 -5.36 -19.52 17.83
C ARG A 63 -4.05 -18.80 18.13
N CYS A 64 -3.65 -17.84 17.29
CA CYS A 64 -2.42 -17.08 17.50
C CYS A 64 -2.49 -16.20 18.75
N PHE A 65 -3.65 -15.62 19.02
CA PHE A 65 -3.90 -14.84 20.23
C PHE A 65 -3.90 -15.72 21.49
N GLU A 66 -4.71 -16.79 21.52
CA GLU A 66 -4.86 -17.68 22.69
C GLU A 66 -3.56 -18.39 23.08
N LYS A 67 -2.69 -18.66 22.11
CA LYS A 67 -1.40 -19.32 22.34
C LYS A 67 -0.23 -18.37 22.56
N ASP A 68 -0.48 -17.06 22.58
CA ASP A 68 0.57 -16.03 22.68
C ASP A 68 1.67 -16.22 21.62
N HIS A 69 1.26 -16.52 20.37
CA HIS A 69 2.19 -16.74 19.28
C HIS A 69 2.94 -15.46 18.91
N ASP A 70 4.17 -15.62 18.42
CA ASP A 70 5.02 -14.51 18.02
C ASP A 70 4.64 -13.92 16.66
N GLU A 71 5.18 -12.73 16.40
CA GLU A 71 4.95 -11.96 15.17
C GLU A 71 5.21 -12.76 13.88
N PRO A 72 6.30 -13.56 13.74
CA PRO A 72 6.48 -14.44 12.59
C PRO A 72 5.36 -15.46 12.35
N VAL A 73 4.82 -16.06 13.43
CA VAL A 73 3.70 -17.00 13.31
C VAL A 73 2.43 -16.27 12.88
N TRP A 74 2.13 -15.09 13.44
CA TRP A 74 1.02 -14.24 12.98
C TRP A 74 1.16 -13.87 11.50
N ASN A 75 2.36 -13.48 11.08
CA ASN A 75 2.66 -13.11 9.69
C ASN A 75 2.40 -14.26 8.73
N THR A 76 2.69 -15.49 9.13
CA THR A 76 2.49 -16.68 8.29
C THR A 76 1.03 -17.14 8.28
N GLU A 77 0.43 -17.30 9.46
CA GLU A 77 -0.85 -17.98 9.65
C GLU A 77 -2.07 -17.09 9.43
N VAL A 78 -1.89 -15.77 9.55
CA VAL A 78 -2.98 -14.79 9.48
C VAL A 78 -2.73 -13.78 8.37
N HIS A 79 -1.66 -12.99 8.46
CA HIS A 79 -1.47 -11.82 7.59
C HIS A 79 -1.16 -12.23 6.15
N ASN A 80 -0.20 -13.13 5.93
CA ASN A 80 0.12 -13.63 4.60
C ASN A 80 -1.05 -14.41 3.98
N LEU A 81 -1.78 -15.19 4.79
CA LEU A 81 -2.98 -15.90 4.34
C LEU A 81 -4.05 -14.93 3.85
N LEU A 82 -4.36 -13.90 4.64
CA LEU A 82 -5.34 -12.88 4.29
C LEU A 82 -4.90 -12.07 3.05
N LEU A 83 -3.64 -11.60 3.01
CA LEU A 83 -3.10 -10.89 1.85
C LEU A 83 -3.14 -11.75 0.58
N THR A 84 -2.82 -13.05 0.68
CA THR A 84 -2.90 -13.97 -0.46
C THR A 84 -4.34 -14.11 -0.95
N SER A 85 -5.29 -14.41 -0.05
CA SER A 85 -6.70 -14.58 -0.42
C SER A 85 -7.30 -13.32 -1.04
N VAL A 86 -6.85 -12.13 -0.65
CA VAL A 86 -7.41 -10.86 -1.15
C VAL A 86 -6.70 -10.38 -2.42
N LEU A 87 -5.36 -10.39 -2.46
CA LEU A 87 -4.61 -9.74 -3.55
C LEU A 87 -4.33 -10.66 -4.74
N ARG A 88 -4.38 -11.98 -4.53
CA ARG A 88 -4.12 -12.98 -5.59
C ARG A 88 -5.36 -13.81 -5.94
N GLY A 89 -6.31 -13.91 -5.00
CA GLY A 89 -7.51 -14.73 -5.17
C GLY A 89 -7.19 -16.22 -5.36
N ASP A 90 -8.24 -16.99 -5.64
CA ASP A 90 -8.13 -18.43 -5.91
C ASP A 90 -8.28 -18.75 -7.41
N ASP A 91 -8.57 -17.76 -8.28
CA ASP A 91 -8.85 -17.98 -9.70
C ASP A 91 -7.56 -18.25 -10.50
N PRO A 92 -7.31 -19.49 -10.97
CA PRO A 92 -6.11 -19.84 -11.73
C PRO A 92 -5.96 -19.04 -13.04
N GLU A 93 -7.06 -18.51 -13.61
CA GLU A 93 -7.02 -17.66 -14.80
C GLU A 93 -6.59 -16.23 -14.47
N GLU A 94 -6.78 -15.77 -13.23
CA GLU A 94 -6.24 -14.51 -12.75
C GLU A 94 -4.72 -14.61 -12.46
N HIS A 95 -4.12 -15.79 -12.23
CA HIS A 95 -2.69 -15.97 -11.85
C HIS A 95 -1.63 -15.55 -12.91
N GLY A 96 -2.01 -14.78 -13.93
CA GLY A 96 -1.09 -14.10 -14.84
C GLY A 96 -0.32 -12.95 -14.19
N ALA A 97 0.53 -12.28 -14.98
CA ALA A 97 1.28 -11.12 -14.49
C ALA A 97 0.31 -9.99 -14.10
N HIS A 98 0.19 -9.72 -12.80
CA HIS A 98 -0.60 -8.62 -12.28
C HIS A 98 0.24 -7.37 -12.10
N LEU A 99 -0.33 -6.23 -12.48
CA LEU A 99 0.30 -4.94 -12.22
C LEU A 99 0.54 -4.68 -10.73
N CYS A 100 -0.24 -5.25 -9.82
CA CYS A 100 -0.12 -5.03 -8.38
C CYS A 100 -0.09 -6.36 -7.65
N ASP A 101 0.89 -6.55 -6.77
CA ASP A 101 1.04 -7.74 -5.93
C ASP A 101 1.68 -7.33 -4.58
N PHE A 102 1.93 -8.28 -3.69
CA PHE A 102 2.56 -8.05 -2.39
C PHE A 102 3.72 -9.01 -2.09
N SER A 103 4.59 -8.60 -1.18
CA SER A 103 5.73 -9.40 -0.73
C SER A 103 5.93 -9.30 0.78
N LEU A 104 6.30 -10.41 1.40
CA LEU A 104 6.96 -10.43 2.72
C LEU A 104 8.38 -9.89 2.56
N CYS A 105 8.72 -8.85 3.29
CA CYS A 105 9.96 -8.08 3.09
C CYS A 105 10.63 -7.65 4.41
N THR A 106 10.50 -8.43 5.48
CA THR A 106 11.08 -8.19 6.82
C THR A 106 12.59 -7.88 6.84
N THR A 107 13.33 -8.31 5.80
CA THR A 107 14.77 -8.07 5.64
C THR A 107 15.12 -6.91 4.72
N ALA A 108 14.12 -6.27 4.10
CA ALA A 108 14.32 -5.23 3.11
C ALA A 108 14.87 -3.96 3.75
N SER A 109 16.14 -3.68 3.50
CA SER A 109 16.82 -2.52 4.06
C SER A 109 16.65 -1.30 3.16
N ILE A 110 16.52 -0.13 3.75
CA ILE A 110 16.48 1.15 3.03
C ILE A 110 17.86 1.40 2.41
N ILE A 111 17.89 1.88 1.16
CA ILE A 111 19.12 2.31 0.50
C ILE A 111 19.71 3.47 1.31
N LYS A 112 21.00 3.40 1.63
CA LYS A 112 21.70 4.36 2.50
C LYS A 112 21.44 5.83 2.11
N ASP A 113 21.42 6.12 0.82
CA ASP A 113 21.20 7.48 0.27
C ASP A 113 19.82 8.04 0.63
N TYR A 114 18.83 7.16 0.84
CA TYR A 114 17.45 7.52 1.15
C TYR A 114 17.11 7.48 2.64
N VAL A 115 18.03 7.08 3.50
CA VAL A 115 17.83 7.13 4.96
C VAL A 115 17.72 8.61 5.40
N PRO A 116 16.71 9.01 6.20
CA PRO A 116 16.59 10.34 6.75
C PRO A 116 17.78 10.67 7.66
N ALA A 117 18.25 11.93 7.62
CA ALA A 117 19.41 12.35 8.39
C ALA A 117 19.14 12.22 9.90
N GLY A 118 20.10 11.65 10.64
CA GLY A 118 20.00 11.48 12.10
C GLY A 118 19.02 10.40 12.58
N ILE A 119 18.32 9.71 11.67
CA ILE A 119 17.35 8.67 12.02
C ILE A 119 17.88 7.29 11.63
N PRO A 120 17.89 6.29 12.53
CA PRO A 120 18.23 4.92 12.17
C PRO A 120 17.28 4.35 11.12
N ALA A 121 17.81 3.65 10.12
CA ALA A 121 16.99 2.97 9.12
C ALA A 121 16.04 1.98 9.78
N LYS A 122 14.78 1.98 9.33
CA LYS A 122 13.74 1.03 9.72
C LYS A 122 13.35 0.16 8.54
N ARG A 123 12.60 -0.91 8.83
CA ARG A 123 12.05 -1.84 7.83
C ARG A 123 10.56 -1.99 8.08
N VAL A 124 9.88 -2.57 7.10
CA VAL A 124 8.50 -3.03 7.17
C VAL A 124 8.42 -4.53 6.92
N ASP A 125 7.35 -5.17 7.36
CA ASP A 125 7.19 -6.63 7.24
C ASP A 125 6.63 -7.04 5.89
N PHE A 126 5.71 -6.25 5.34
CA PHE A 126 5.16 -6.48 4.00
C PHE A 126 5.11 -5.18 3.19
N CYS A 127 4.99 -5.33 1.88
CA CYS A 127 4.67 -4.23 0.99
C CYS A 127 3.77 -4.65 -0.16
N ILE A 128 2.96 -3.70 -0.63
CA ILE A 128 2.31 -3.78 -1.95
C ILE A 128 3.23 -3.11 -2.96
N TYR A 129 3.52 -3.81 -4.04
CA TYR A 129 4.38 -3.34 -5.12
C TYR A 129 3.70 -3.46 -6.47
N LEU A 130 4.25 -2.74 -7.44
CA LEU A 130 3.79 -2.76 -8.82
C LEU A 130 4.77 -3.51 -9.70
N ASP A 131 4.27 -4.34 -10.61
CA ASP A 131 5.07 -4.98 -11.66
C ASP A 131 4.92 -4.22 -12.98
N PRO A 132 5.92 -3.40 -13.38
CA PRO A 132 5.89 -2.71 -14.65
C PRO A 132 5.73 -3.64 -15.86
N ALA A 133 6.20 -4.89 -15.78
CA ALA A 133 6.12 -5.82 -16.90
C ALA A 133 4.67 -6.23 -17.23
N ALA A 134 3.77 -6.12 -16.26
CA ALA A 134 2.35 -6.40 -16.42
C ALA A 134 1.54 -5.21 -17.01
N ASP A 135 2.13 -4.03 -17.17
CA ASP A 135 1.45 -2.89 -17.81
C ASP A 135 1.62 -2.93 -19.34
N ALA A 136 0.69 -3.60 -20.00
CA ALA A 136 0.62 -3.67 -21.46
C ALA A 136 0.23 -2.34 -22.15
N THR A 137 -0.19 -1.32 -21.40
CA THR A 137 -0.64 -0.04 -21.98
C THR A 137 0.51 0.90 -22.33
N MET A 138 1.71 0.68 -21.77
CA MET A 138 2.88 1.52 -22.03
C MET A 138 3.86 0.84 -23.01
N VAL A 139 3.95 1.39 -24.23
CA VAL A 139 4.90 0.92 -25.25
C VAL A 139 6.34 1.08 -24.75
N GLY A 140 7.12 -0.01 -24.85
CA GLY A 140 8.55 -0.02 -24.50
C GLY A 140 8.83 0.05 -22.99
N ILE A 141 7.84 -0.27 -22.13
CA ILE A 141 7.96 -0.20 -20.68
C ILE A 141 9.20 -0.91 -20.14
N THR A 142 9.50 -2.13 -20.61
CA THR A 142 10.68 -2.91 -20.19
C THR A 142 11.98 -2.15 -20.44
N SER A 143 12.13 -1.55 -21.63
CA SER A 143 13.32 -0.78 -21.99
C SER A 143 13.44 0.49 -21.15
N LYS A 144 12.32 1.20 -20.91
CA LYS A 144 12.29 2.40 -20.06
C LYS A 144 12.67 2.09 -18.61
N VAL A 145 12.12 1.00 -18.06
CA VAL A 145 12.45 0.52 -16.71
C VAL A 145 13.93 0.16 -16.61
N LEU A 146 14.47 -0.59 -17.57
CA LEU A 146 15.88 -0.97 -17.56
C LEU A 146 16.79 0.26 -17.62
N ALA A 147 16.50 1.21 -18.52
CA ALA A 147 17.26 2.45 -18.66
C ALA A 147 17.18 3.34 -17.42
N LEU A 148 16.04 3.38 -16.73
CA LEU A 148 15.91 4.07 -15.45
C LEU A 148 16.76 3.39 -14.37
N ARG A 149 16.61 2.09 -14.17
CA ARG A 149 17.31 1.33 -13.12
C ARG A 149 18.83 1.42 -13.21
N GLN A 150 19.40 1.54 -14.41
CA GLN A 150 20.86 1.72 -14.59
C GLN A 150 21.40 3.01 -13.95
N ARG A 151 20.54 4.00 -13.70
CA ARG A 151 20.91 5.31 -13.14
C ARG A 151 20.55 5.46 -11.66
N LEU A 152 19.77 4.53 -11.11
CA LEU A 152 19.28 4.61 -9.73
C LEU A 152 20.23 3.92 -8.75
N PRO A 153 20.38 4.44 -7.52
CA PRO A 153 21.05 3.75 -6.43
C PRO A 153 20.56 2.30 -6.28
N SER A 154 21.49 1.35 -6.19
CA SER A 154 21.21 -0.10 -6.11
C SER A 154 20.35 -0.66 -7.26
N SER A 155 20.24 0.06 -8.39
CA SER A 155 19.36 -0.26 -9.50
C SER A 155 17.91 -0.55 -9.09
N SER A 156 17.43 0.20 -8.09
CA SER A 156 16.10 0.05 -7.50
C SER A 156 15.13 1.13 -7.96
N LEU A 157 13.92 0.75 -8.38
CA LEU A 157 12.79 1.66 -8.66
C LEU A 157 12.09 2.13 -7.38
N ASN A 158 12.53 1.65 -6.23
CA ASN A 158 12.01 2.02 -4.92
C ASN A 158 13.18 2.34 -3.96
N HIS A 159 12.86 2.59 -2.70
CA HIS A 159 13.83 3.07 -1.71
C HIS A 159 14.52 1.94 -0.92
N THR A 160 14.30 0.66 -1.26
CA THR A 160 14.98 -0.49 -0.65
C THR A 160 16.04 -1.09 -1.56
N SER A 161 17.10 -1.63 -0.95
CA SER A 161 18.16 -2.39 -1.60
C SER A 161 17.85 -3.89 -1.68
N TYR A 162 16.62 -4.31 -1.39
CA TYR A 162 16.21 -5.71 -1.46
C TYR A 162 16.02 -6.14 -2.91
N GLY A 163 16.92 -7.01 -3.40
CA GLY A 163 17.06 -7.32 -4.83
C GLY A 163 15.77 -7.76 -5.52
N ALA A 164 14.93 -8.54 -4.85
CA ALA A 164 13.65 -9.01 -5.41
C ALA A 164 12.64 -7.87 -5.59
N LEU A 165 12.72 -6.79 -4.79
CA LEU A 165 11.85 -5.62 -4.92
C LEU A 165 12.46 -4.52 -5.77
N CYS A 166 13.78 -4.51 -6.03
CA CYS A 166 14.42 -3.46 -6.82
C CYS A 166 13.76 -3.17 -8.19
N PRO A 167 13.23 -4.15 -8.95
CA PRO A 167 12.55 -3.88 -10.21
C PRO A 167 11.14 -3.26 -10.07
N HIS A 168 10.64 -3.08 -8.85
CA HIS A 168 9.22 -2.83 -8.58
C HIS A 168 9.02 -1.56 -7.74
N PRO A 169 8.23 -0.57 -8.20
CA PRO A 169 7.80 0.52 -7.33
C PRO A 169 6.96 -0.02 -6.17
N ILE A 170 7.26 0.41 -4.95
CA ILE A 170 6.45 0.09 -3.76
C ILE A 170 5.40 1.19 -3.58
N SER A 171 4.13 0.83 -3.44
CA SER A 171 3.03 1.78 -3.25
C SER A 171 2.52 1.84 -1.81
N VAL A 172 2.59 0.72 -1.07
CA VAL A 172 2.11 0.63 0.33
C VAL A 172 3.10 -0.19 1.16
N GLY A 173 3.47 0.30 2.36
CA GLY A 173 4.20 -0.48 3.36
C GLY A 173 3.28 -0.94 4.49
N LEU A 174 3.52 -2.15 5.01
CA LEU A 174 2.76 -2.72 6.11
C LEU A 174 3.71 -3.17 7.23
N GLU A 175 3.47 -2.70 8.44
CA GLU A 175 4.22 -3.07 9.64
C GLU A 175 3.32 -3.89 10.56
N THR A 176 3.87 -4.98 11.09
CA THR A 176 3.17 -5.85 12.04
C THR A 176 3.76 -5.73 13.43
N LYS A 177 2.89 -5.86 14.42
CA LYS A 177 3.23 -6.00 15.83
C LYS A 177 2.31 -7.00 16.48
N ARG A 178 2.82 -7.60 17.55
CA ARG A 178 2.02 -8.44 18.45
C ARG A 178 0.91 -7.62 19.14
N PRO A 179 -0.17 -8.26 19.59
CA PRO A 179 -1.16 -7.62 20.45
C PRO A 179 -0.51 -6.94 21.66
N GLY A 180 -0.90 -5.71 21.97
CA GLY A 180 -0.40 -4.97 23.15
C GLY A 180 1.05 -4.46 23.06
N HIS A 181 1.75 -4.66 21.93
CA HIS A 181 3.10 -4.13 21.72
C HIS A 181 3.13 -2.76 21.05
N ASP A 182 4.17 -1.99 21.35
CA ASP A 182 4.54 -0.64 20.91
C ASP A 182 3.95 -0.15 19.55
N LEU A 183 2.72 0.38 19.61
CA LEU A 183 2.04 0.98 18.45
C LEU A 183 2.79 2.22 17.96
N ASP A 184 3.30 3.05 18.87
CA ASP A 184 4.10 4.23 18.53
C ASP A 184 5.38 3.84 17.78
N GLY A 185 6.02 2.74 18.18
CA GLY A 185 7.16 2.17 17.47
C GLY A 185 6.81 1.65 16.08
N ALA A 186 5.67 0.98 15.91
CA ALA A 186 5.18 0.54 14.60
C ALA A 186 4.90 1.73 13.68
N MET A 187 4.26 2.77 14.22
CA MET A 187 4.03 4.02 13.52
C MET A 187 5.36 4.67 13.11
N LEU A 188 6.33 4.76 14.02
CA LEU A 188 7.66 5.26 13.69
C LEU A 188 8.34 4.45 12.58
N GLN A 189 8.21 3.12 12.58
CA GLN A 189 8.77 2.27 11.52
C GLN A 189 8.18 2.62 10.14
N ILE A 190 6.85 2.72 10.03
CA ILE A 190 6.21 3.13 8.77
C ILE A 190 6.59 4.56 8.40
N GLY A 191 6.63 5.47 9.38
CA GLY A 191 7.00 6.87 9.15
C GLY A 191 8.41 7.01 8.56
N VAL A 192 9.39 6.28 9.09
CA VAL A 192 10.76 6.28 8.56
C VAL A 192 10.84 5.63 7.18
N TRP A 193 10.12 4.53 6.97
CA TRP A 193 10.03 3.87 5.67
C TRP A 193 9.48 4.83 4.60
N GLN A 194 8.35 5.47 4.87
CA GLN A 194 7.74 6.42 3.94
C GLN A 194 8.54 7.73 3.79
N ALA A 195 9.17 8.24 4.85
CA ALA A 195 10.08 9.38 4.72
C ALA A 195 11.25 9.09 3.76
N SER A 196 11.74 7.85 3.78
CA SER A 196 12.77 7.40 2.84
C SER A 196 12.24 7.30 1.41
N GLN A 197 11.01 6.81 1.24
CA GLN A 197 10.32 6.83 -0.05
C GLN A 197 10.15 8.25 -0.58
N TRP A 198 9.68 9.18 0.27
CA TRP A 198 9.51 10.58 -0.06
C TRP A 198 10.83 11.26 -0.47
N LYS A 199 11.93 10.92 0.22
CA LYS A 199 13.27 11.40 -0.13
C LYS A 199 13.71 10.90 -1.51
N MET A 200 13.50 9.62 -1.80
CA MET A 200 13.76 9.05 -3.13
C MET A 200 12.91 9.73 -4.21
N LEU A 201 11.59 9.85 -3.99
CA LEU A 201 10.68 10.47 -4.97
C LEU A 201 11.09 11.92 -5.27
N ARG A 202 11.42 12.72 -4.24
CA ARG A 202 11.95 14.08 -4.44
C ARG A 202 13.23 14.10 -5.25
N HIS A 203 14.15 13.18 -4.97
CA HIS A 203 15.41 13.09 -5.70
C HIS A 203 15.16 12.82 -7.20
N GLU A 204 14.29 11.85 -7.51
CA GLU A 204 13.95 11.51 -8.89
C GLU A 204 13.15 12.60 -9.61
N LEU A 205 12.25 13.29 -8.92
CA LEU A 205 11.51 14.43 -9.47
C LEU A 205 12.48 15.57 -9.84
N ARG A 206 13.40 15.94 -8.95
CA ARG A 206 14.42 16.96 -9.23
C ARG A 206 15.31 16.58 -10.41
N ARG A 207 15.68 15.30 -10.51
CA ARG A 207 16.50 14.78 -11.62
C ARG A 207 15.79 14.89 -12.97
N THR A 208 14.47 14.68 -12.99
CA THR A 208 13.69 14.61 -14.24
C THR A 208 13.02 15.93 -14.64
N ALA A 209 12.90 16.87 -13.70
CA ALA A 209 12.25 18.16 -13.93
C ALA A 209 12.90 19.01 -15.05
N PRO A 210 14.24 19.16 -15.16
CA PRO A 210 14.82 20.05 -16.18
C PRO A 210 14.41 19.68 -17.61
N GLU A 211 14.49 18.40 -17.96
CA GLU A 211 14.11 17.91 -19.29
C GLU A 211 12.62 18.13 -19.57
N ARG A 212 11.75 17.85 -18.59
CA ARG A 212 10.31 18.09 -18.73
C ARG A 212 9.97 19.57 -18.89
N LEU A 213 10.62 20.44 -18.13
CA LEU A 213 10.39 21.88 -18.19
C LEU A 213 10.83 22.44 -19.56
N VAL A 214 11.94 21.94 -20.11
CA VAL A 214 12.37 22.26 -21.48
C VAL A 214 11.34 21.79 -22.52
N GLN A 215 10.83 20.57 -22.40
CA GLN A 215 9.76 20.05 -23.26
C GLN A 215 8.45 20.86 -23.15
N GLN A 216 8.23 21.51 -22.00
CA GLN A 216 7.10 22.42 -21.75
C GLN A 216 7.38 23.89 -22.17
N GLY A 217 8.53 24.16 -22.78
CA GLY A 217 8.88 25.48 -23.33
C GLY A 217 9.74 26.38 -22.42
N ILE A 218 10.11 25.93 -21.23
CA ILE A 218 11.02 26.65 -20.33
C ILE A 218 12.46 26.36 -20.74
N ARG A 219 13.06 27.25 -21.54
CA ARG A 219 14.37 27.02 -22.18
C ARG A 219 15.54 26.84 -21.21
N SER A 220 15.49 27.50 -20.05
CA SER A 220 16.54 27.44 -19.02
C SER A 220 15.89 27.37 -17.64
N PRO A 221 15.45 26.17 -17.20
CA PRO A 221 14.79 26.01 -15.91
C PRO A 221 15.65 26.50 -14.75
N THR A 222 15.10 27.37 -13.92
CA THR A 222 15.74 27.81 -12.68
C THR A 222 15.54 26.78 -11.56
N VAL A 223 16.24 26.96 -10.44
CA VAL A 223 16.02 26.14 -9.23
C VAL A 223 14.57 26.24 -8.77
N ASP A 224 13.99 27.45 -8.80
CA ASP A 224 12.60 27.67 -8.39
C ASP A 224 11.60 26.99 -9.32
N ASP A 225 11.88 26.93 -10.63
CA ASP A 225 11.05 26.20 -11.59
C ASP A 225 11.06 24.69 -11.30
N VAL A 226 12.24 24.15 -10.97
CA VAL A 226 12.39 22.75 -10.59
C VAL A 226 11.64 22.44 -9.31
N GLU A 227 11.80 23.24 -8.25
CA GLU A 227 11.11 22.99 -6.98
C GLU A 227 9.59 23.16 -7.11
N ARG A 228 9.11 24.12 -7.92
CA ARG A 228 7.68 24.25 -8.21
C ARG A 228 7.14 23.04 -8.98
N ASN A 229 7.92 22.48 -9.91
CA ASN A 229 7.57 21.25 -10.62
C ASN A 229 7.52 20.03 -9.69
N VAL A 230 8.49 19.90 -8.78
CA VAL A 230 8.52 18.86 -7.75
C VAL A 230 7.29 18.96 -6.86
N GLN A 231 6.95 20.16 -6.37
CA GLN A 231 5.79 20.37 -5.51
C GLN A 231 4.49 20.04 -6.24
N LEU A 232 4.35 20.44 -7.51
CA LEU A 232 3.20 20.09 -8.33
C LEU A 232 3.03 18.56 -8.42
N ALA A 233 4.12 17.85 -8.72
CA ALA A 233 4.10 16.39 -8.82
C ALA A 233 3.72 15.74 -7.49
N LEU A 234 4.31 16.16 -6.37
CA LEU A 234 3.99 15.60 -5.05
C LEU A 234 2.56 15.90 -4.61
N SER A 235 2.07 17.12 -4.86
CA SER A 235 0.68 17.51 -4.57
C SER A 235 -0.31 16.69 -5.40
N GLU A 236 0.02 16.34 -6.66
CA GLU A 236 -0.79 15.45 -7.49
C GLU A 236 -0.84 14.03 -6.93
N LEU A 237 0.24 13.53 -6.34
CA LEU A 237 0.25 12.21 -5.68
C LEU A 237 -0.61 12.18 -4.42
N GLY A 238 -0.70 13.30 -3.70
CA GLY A 238 -1.43 13.39 -2.45
C GLY A 238 -0.63 12.76 -1.30
N ALA A 239 -1.01 11.58 -0.84
CA ALA A 239 -0.41 10.94 0.34
C ALA A 239 0.06 9.51 0.02
N LEU A 240 1.10 9.05 0.71
CA LEU A 240 1.52 7.65 0.69
C LEU A 240 0.77 6.88 1.79
N PRO A 241 -0.04 5.86 1.44
CA PRO A 241 -0.71 5.02 2.42
C PRO A 241 0.25 4.00 3.04
N GLY A 242 -0.06 3.60 4.27
CA GLY A 242 0.56 2.49 4.98
C GLY A 242 -0.46 1.80 5.87
N VAL A 243 -0.10 0.60 6.35
CA VAL A 243 -0.95 -0.19 7.25
C VAL A 243 -0.15 -0.63 8.45
N VAL A 244 -0.62 -0.28 9.65
CA VAL A 244 -0.12 -0.89 10.88
C VAL A 244 -1.07 -2.02 11.27
N ILE A 245 -0.52 -3.18 11.56
CA ILE A 245 -1.26 -4.34 12.03
C ILE A 245 -0.79 -4.65 13.45
N GLN A 246 -1.68 -4.55 14.43
CA GLN A 246 -1.37 -4.84 15.83
C GLN A 246 -2.25 -5.97 16.33
N GLY A 247 -1.73 -7.19 16.28
CA GLY A 247 -2.51 -8.38 16.59
C GLY A 247 -3.75 -8.49 15.71
N HIS A 248 -4.93 -8.22 16.30
CA HIS A 248 -6.19 -8.24 15.56
C HIS A 248 -6.48 -6.96 14.78
N ASP A 249 -5.95 -5.81 15.20
CA ASP A 249 -6.36 -4.51 14.68
C ASP A 249 -5.59 -4.12 13.41
N TRP A 250 -6.33 -3.68 12.38
CA TRP A 250 -5.77 -3.18 11.12
C TRP A 250 -6.02 -1.68 10.97
N ILE A 251 -4.94 -0.91 10.95
CA ILE A 251 -4.96 0.54 11.13
C ILE A 251 -4.36 1.22 9.89
N TYR A 252 -5.12 2.14 9.32
CA TYR A 252 -4.67 2.97 8.22
C TYR A 252 -3.81 4.13 8.73
N VAL A 253 -2.64 4.28 8.11
CA VAL A 253 -1.75 5.42 8.31
C VAL A 253 -1.37 6.03 6.96
N ALA A 254 -0.97 7.30 6.96
CA ALA A 254 -0.51 7.96 5.76
C ALA A 254 0.51 9.05 6.08
N THR A 255 1.37 9.34 5.12
CA THR A 255 2.24 10.53 5.14
C THR A 255 1.92 11.39 3.93
N SER A 256 1.92 12.71 4.10
CA SER A 256 1.77 13.68 3.02
C SER A 256 3.10 14.37 2.71
N PRO A 257 3.30 14.89 1.50
CA PRO A 257 4.41 15.76 1.20
C PRO A 257 4.25 17.06 2.01
N GLU A 258 5.33 17.50 2.64
CA GLU A 258 5.45 18.82 3.27
C GLU A 258 4.99 19.92 2.30
N LEU A 259 4.03 20.74 2.71
CA LEU A 259 3.75 22.02 2.07
C LEU A 259 4.73 23.02 2.69
N LEU A 260 5.64 23.54 1.87
CA LEU A 260 6.71 24.47 2.26
C LEU A 260 6.16 25.74 2.93
N GLU A 261 5.91 25.70 4.24
CA GLU A 261 5.77 26.91 5.06
C GLU A 261 6.51 26.87 6.41
N SER A 262 7.10 25.75 6.82
CA SER A 262 8.03 25.79 7.96
C SER A 262 9.09 24.71 7.87
N SER A 263 10.33 25.17 7.91
CA SER A 263 11.54 24.37 7.98
C SER A 263 11.48 23.37 9.14
N HIS A 264 11.81 22.11 8.82
CA HIS A 264 11.99 20.98 9.71
C HIS A 264 10.67 20.38 10.21
N GLU A 265 10.10 19.48 9.41
CA GLU A 265 9.72 18.11 9.79
C GLU A 265 8.68 17.58 8.80
N TRP A 266 8.77 16.29 8.48
CA TRP A 266 7.75 15.61 7.70
C TRP A 266 6.41 15.76 8.41
N GLN A 267 5.45 16.49 7.83
CA GLN A 267 4.08 16.46 8.35
C GLN A 267 3.46 15.12 7.98
N ILE A 268 3.57 14.19 8.93
CA ILE A 268 2.88 12.92 8.85
C ILE A 268 1.41 13.17 9.20
N LEU A 269 0.54 13.10 8.20
CA LEU A 269 -0.91 13.10 8.43
C LEU A 269 -1.34 11.74 8.98
N TRP A 270 -1.17 11.54 10.29
CA TRP A 270 -1.67 10.38 10.99
C TRP A 270 -3.20 10.46 11.10
N LEU A 271 -3.91 9.65 10.31
CA LEU A 271 -5.33 9.44 10.55
C LEU A 271 -5.58 8.33 11.59
N GLY A 272 -4.64 7.39 11.76
CA GLY A 272 -4.67 6.37 12.83
C GLY A 272 -6.01 5.64 12.92
N LYS A 273 -6.68 5.42 11.79
CA LYS A 273 -8.05 4.91 11.76
C LYS A 273 -8.03 3.41 11.54
N ARG A 274 -8.58 2.67 12.51
CA ARG A 274 -8.86 1.25 12.34
C ARG A 274 -9.90 1.06 11.23
N PHE A 275 -9.64 0.17 10.28
CA PHE A 275 -10.57 -0.14 9.19
C PHE A 275 -11.10 -1.57 9.21
N GLY A 276 -10.65 -2.39 10.15
CA GLY A 276 -11.20 -3.71 10.43
C GLY A 276 -10.35 -4.46 11.46
N ASP A 277 -10.79 -5.69 11.78
CA ASP A 277 -10.11 -6.57 12.71
C ASP A 277 -10.18 -8.04 12.29
N THR A 278 -9.25 -8.86 12.76
CA THR A 278 -9.25 -10.32 12.52
C THR A 278 -9.95 -11.12 13.62
N ASN A 279 -10.60 -10.46 14.58
CA ASN A 279 -11.31 -11.13 15.66
C ASN A 279 -12.77 -11.48 15.28
N SER A 280 -13.27 -10.90 14.19
CA SER A 280 -14.58 -11.20 13.62
C SER A 280 -14.50 -11.45 12.11
N THR A 281 -15.40 -12.27 11.58
CA THR A 281 -15.48 -12.51 10.13
C THR A 281 -15.92 -11.26 9.37
N LEU A 282 -16.81 -10.44 9.94
CA LEU A 282 -17.15 -9.12 9.40
C LEU A 282 -15.94 -8.18 9.34
N GLY A 283 -15.14 -8.11 10.40
CA GLY A 283 -13.90 -7.34 10.44
C GLY A 283 -12.92 -7.78 9.35
N ILE A 284 -12.81 -9.08 9.09
CA ILE A 284 -11.97 -9.64 8.02
C ILE A 284 -12.46 -9.21 6.64
N HIS A 285 -13.78 -9.21 6.41
CA HIS A 285 -14.33 -8.67 5.17
C HIS A 285 -14.08 -7.17 5.03
N GLN A 286 -14.13 -6.38 6.11
CA GLN A 286 -13.77 -4.96 6.07
C GLN A 286 -12.28 -4.76 5.71
N ILE A 287 -11.39 -5.57 6.29
CA ILE A 287 -9.96 -5.57 5.94
C ILE A 287 -9.77 -5.88 4.45
N ALA A 288 -10.40 -6.95 3.96
CA ALA A 288 -10.32 -7.35 2.57
C ALA A 288 -10.82 -6.26 1.61
N ALA A 289 -11.96 -5.64 1.90
CA ALA A 289 -12.51 -4.54 1.11
C ALA A 289 -11.56 -3.32 1.07
N PHE A 290 -10.92 -2.99 2.20
CA PHE A 290 -9.99 -1.88 2.25
C PHE A 290 -8.65 -2.18 1.55
N LEU A 291 -8.15 -3.41 1.64
CA LEU A 291 -6.96 -3.85 0.90
C LEU A 291 -7.21 -3.79 -0.62
N GLU A 292 -8.37 -4.22 -1.11
CA GLU A 292 -8.80 -4.05 -2.50
C GLU A 292 -8.83 -2.57 -2.91
N HIS A 293 -9.25 -1.67 -2.01
CA HIS A 293 -9.22 -0.23 -2.25
C HIS A 293 -7.78 0.31 -2.35
N LEU A 294 -6.83 -0.22 -1.57
CA LEU A 294 -5.40 0.12 -1.67
C LEU A 294 -4.78 -0.40 -2.97
N VAL A 295 -5.18 -1.58 -3.45
CA VAL A 295 -4.80 -2.11 -4.77
C VAL A 295 -5.32 -1.19 -5.87
N LEU A 296 -6.59 -0.77 -5.79
CA LEU A 296 -7.18 0.15 -6.76
C LEU A 296 -6.41 1.48 -6.79
N TRP A 297 -6.12 2.06 -5.62
CA TRP A 297 -5.32 3.28 -5.51
C TRP A 297 -3.90 3.10 -6.10
N SER A 298 -3.27 1.95 -5.86
CA SER A 298 -1.95 1.64 -6.43
C SER A 298 -1.98 1.61 -7.96
N LYS A 299 -3.02 0.99 -8.53
CA LYS A 299 -3.21 0.86 -10.00
C LYS A 299 -3.67 2.16 -10.67
N GLN A 300 -4.55 2.94 -10.04
CA GLN A 300 -5.23 4.08 -10.65
C GLN A 300 -4.66 5.45 -10.24
N THR A 301 -3.88 5.52 -9.17
CA THR A 301 -3.28 6.77 -8.68
C THR A 301 -1.77 6.67 -8.68
N TYR A 302 -1.19 5.75 -7.90
CA TYR A 302 0.27 5.70 -7.73
C TYR A 302 0.99 5.32 -9.04
N TRP A 303 0.52 4.28 -9.74
CA TRP A 303 1.18 3.83 -10.96
C TRP A 303 1.12 4.83 -12.12
N PRO A 304 -0.04 5.43 -12.48
CA PRO A 304 -0.09 6.48 -13.50
C PRO A 304 0.76 7.69 -13.14
N TRP A 305 0.78 8.06 -11.85
CA TRP A 305 1.66 9.12 -11.35
C TRP A 305 3.13 8.77 -11.55
N PHE A 306 3.56 7.58 -11.14
CA PHE A 306 4.94 7.11 -11.27
C PHE A 306 5.38 7.06 -12.74
N ARG A 307 4.49 6.59 -13.62
CA ARG A 307 4.71 6.61 -15.07
C ARG A 307 4.96 8.02 -15.59
N LYS A 308 4.07 8.96 -15.26
CA LYS A 308 4.12 10.35 -15.71
C LYS A 308 5.36 11.08 -15.17
N TRP A 309 5.66 10.89 -13.90
CA TRP A 309 6.61 11.72 -13.16
C TRP A 309 7.97 11.08 -12.91
N ILE A 310 8.16 9.79 -13.18
CA ILE A 310 9.44 9.11 -12.95
C ILE A 310 9.90 8.35 -14.21
N LEU A 311 9.01 7.62 -14.90
CA LEU A 311 9.38 6.80 -16.07
C LEU A 311 9.31 7.52 -17.43
N ALA A 312 8.51 8.58 -17.57
CA ALA A 312 8.30 9.25 -18.86
C ALA A 312 9.45 10.15 -19.32
N SER A 313 10.50 10.27 -18.51
CA SER A 313 11.71 11.08 -18.72
C SER A 313 12.94 10.22 -18.92
#